data_AF-A0A139IAY8-F1
#
_entry.id   AF-A0A139IAY8-F1
#
_cell.length_a   1.000
_cell.length_b   1.000
_cell.length_c   1.000
_cell.angle_alpha   90.00
_cell.angle_beta   90.00
_cell.angle_gamma   90.00
#
_symmetry.space_group_name_H-M   'P 1'
#
loop_
_entity.id
_entity.type
_entity.pdbx_description
1 polymer ?
#
loop_
_entity_poly.entity_id
_entity_poly.type
_entity_poly.pdbx_seq_one_letter_code
_entity_poly.pdbx_strand_id
1 'polypeptide(L)'
;MVRTSYNPDCVVMYSSQYGQLVSWDKAGAHCLDIIGFPRAVLLFEAQHELSEFLRKMVDLIRSKSTTGPISGRLKLDALAHNGFALKDGWTTQLHAAQDELWLLQTDPAYLHQKLNMLDGSAYMKYSNEARIQETRVELAMKALVRIEDWQWFFDEAEAALKEMRKSQDPVKPGKPLPHLYEIAFTAPVSKMARSW
;
A
#
# COMPACT_ATOMS: atom_id res chain seq x y z
N MET A 1 -14.00 -29.97 4.08
CA MET A 1 -14.76 -29.32 5.17
C MET A 1 -13.73 -28.73 6.14
N VAL A 2 -13.26 -27.50 5.92
CA VAL A 2 -12.27 -26.84 6.80
C VAL A 2 -13.06 -26.18 7.93
N ARG A 3 -13.00 -26.76 9.14
CA ARG A 3 -13.48 -26.09 10.35
C ARG A 3 -12.50 -24.95 10.63
N THR A 4 -12.87 -23.72 10.30
CA THR A 4 -12.20 -22.52 10.81
C THR A 4 -12.57 -22.39 12.28
N SER A 5 -11.79 -23.04 13.15
CA SER A 5 -11.82 -22.74 14.58
C SER A 5 -11.43 -21.27 14.74
N TYR A 6 -12.39 -20.42 15.09
CA TYR A 6 -12.16 -19.03 15.44
C TYR A 6 -11.11 -18.96 16.55
N ASN A 7 -9.98 -18.30 16.29
CA ASN A 7 -8.98 -18.00 17.29
C ASN A 7 -9.20 -16.56 17.79
N PRO A 8 -9.56 -16.37 19.07
CA PRO A 8 -9.78 -15.04 19.65
C PRO A 8 -8.49 -14.26 19.92
N ASP A 9 -7.33 -14.90 19.79
CA ASP A 9 -6.04 -14.27 20.02
C ASP A 9 -5.73 -13.20 18.97
N CYS A 10 -4.85 -12.28 19.36
CA CYS A 10 -4.23 -11.29 18.50
C CYS A 10 -2.75 -11.62 18.32
N VAL A 11 -2.13 -10.96 17.34
CA VAL A 11 -0.74 -11.16 16.96
C VAL A 11 -0.03 -9.81 17.04
N VAL A 12 1.12 -9.79 17.73
CA VAL A 12 1.98 -8.61 17.83
C VAL A 12 2.62 -8.30 16.47
N MET A 13 2.60 -7.02 16.08
CA MET A 13 3.01 -6.55 14.75
C MET A 13 4.26 -5.68 14.74
N TYR A 14 5.02 -5.66 15.83
CA TYR A 14 6.21 -4.82 15.96
C TYR A 14 7.35 -5.50 16.72
N SER A 15 8.56 -4.96 16.53
CA SER A 15 9.77 -5.30 17.29
C SER A 15 10.14 -6.80 17.22
N SER A 16 10.96 -7.25 18.18
CA SER A 16 11.38 -8.64 18.35
C SER A 16 10.25 -9.59 18.77
N GLN A 17 9.07 -9.06 19.09
CA GLN A 17 7.88 -9.83 19.49
C GLN A 17 6.92 -10.06 18.31
N TYR A 18 7.26 -9.59 17.11
CA TYR A 18 6.46 -9.77 15.89
C TYR A 18 6.05 -11.24 15.70
N GLY A 19 4.75 -11.49 15.51
CA GLY A 19 4.19 -12.83 15.33
C GLY A 19 3.78 -13.53 16.63
N GLN A 20 4.07 -12.96 17.80
CA GLN A 20 3.67 -13.54 19.08
C GLN A 20 2.15 -13.44 19.30
N LEU A 21 1.54 -14.53 19.81
CA LEU A 21 0.14 -14.55 20.21
C LEU A 21 -0.05 -13.86 21.56
N VAL A 22 -1.04 -12.98 21.61
CA VAL A 22 -1.44 -12.24 22.81
C VAL A 22 -2.96 -12.15 22.88
N SER A 23 -3.50 -12.01 24.09
CA SER A 23 -4.93 -11.72 24.25
C SER A 23 -5.28 -10.36 23.66
N TRP A 24 -6.54 -10.19 23.27
CA TRP A 24 -7.03 -8.90 22.78
C TRP A 24 -6.85 -7.81 23.83
N ASP A 25 -6.26 -6.71 23.41
CA ASP A 25 -6.17 -5.46 24.16
C ASP A 25 -6.64 -4.29 23.28
N LYS A 26 -7.47 -3.43 23.87
CA LYS A 26 -8.09 -2.32 23.13
C LYS A 26 -7.05 -1.30 22.66
N ALA A 27 -6.10 -0.94 23.54
CA ALA A 27 -5.12 0.10 23.24
C ALA A 27 -4.15 -0.37 22.15
N GLY A 28 -3.63 -1.59 22.28
CA GLY A 28 -2.77 -2.21 21.27
C GLY A 28 -3.48 -2.40 19.93
N ALA A 29 -4.76 -2.81 19.93
CA ALA A 29 -5.52 -2.97 18.68
C ALA A 29 -5.78 -1.63 17.97
N HIS A 30 -6.07 -0.56 18.73
CA HIS A 30 -6.29 0.78 18.17
C HIS A 30 -5.00 1.39 17.59
N CYS A 31 -3.84 1.09 18.17
CA CYS A 31 -2.54 1.56 17.68
C CYS A 31 -1.91 0.64 16.62
N LEU A 32 -2.61 -0.44 16.23
CA LEU A 32 -2.13 -1.48 15.29
C LEU A 32 -0.89 -2.26 15.76
N ASP A 33 -0.54 -2.14 17.04
CA ASP A 33 0.51 -2.91 17.69
C ASP A 33 0.18 -4.40 17.74
N ILE A 34 -1.11 -4.72 17.80
CA ILE A 34 -1.64 -6.09 17.70
C ILE A 34 -2.78 -6.13 16.68
N ILE A 35 -2.89 -7.24 15.95
CA ILE A 35 -4.02 -7.48 15.03
C ILE A 35 -4.65 -8.84 15.30
N GLY A 36 -5.96 -8.96 15.09
CA GLY A 36 -6.65 -10.23 15.29
C GLY A 36 -6.04 -11.35 14.44
N PHE A 37 -5.93 -12.54 15.00
CA PHE A 37 -5.25 -13.69 14.39
C PHE A 37 -5.69 -13.99 12.94
N PRO A 38 -7.00 -13.98 12.58
CA PRO A 38 -7.39 -14.19 11.18
C PRO A 38 -6.83 -13.15 10.21
N ARG A 39 -6.71 -11.88 10.64
CA ARG A 39 -6.12 -10.81 9.83
C ARG A 39 -4.60 -10.95 9.74
N ALA A 40 -3.97 -11.40 10.83
CA ALA A 40 -2.53 -11.70 10.84
C ALA A 40 -2.16 -12.79 9.82
N VAL A 41 -2.96 -13.86 9.74
CA VAL A 41 -2.76 -14.93 8.75
C VAL A 41 -2.76 -14.37 7.33
N LEU A 42 -3.80 -13.61 6.97
CA LEU A 42 -3.89 -13.00 5.63
C LEU A 42 -2.71 -12.06 5.34
N LEU A 43 -2.29 -11.29 6.34
CA LEU A 43 -1.15 -10.40 6.21
C LEU A 43 0.15 -11.18 6.00
N PHE A 44 0.38 -12.26 6.75
CA PHE A 44 1.57 -13.09 6.61
C PHE A 44 1.59 -13.83 5.27
N GLU A 45 0.46 -14.33 4.80
CA GLU A 45 0.34 -14.92 3.46
C GLU A 45 0.68 -13.88 2.38
N ALA A 46 0.11 -12.67 2.46
CA ALA A 46 0.42 -11.59 1.52
C ALA A 46 1.90 -11.16 1.57
N GLN A 47 2.46 -11.03 2.77
CA GLN A 47 3.88 -10.71 2.98
C GLN A 47 4.79 -11.81 2.41
N HIS A 48 4.42 -13.08 2.58
CA HIS A 48 5.15 -14.20 2.03
C HIS A 48 5.14 -14.18 0.49
N GLU A 49 3.96 -14.04 -0.13
CA GLU A 49 3.82 -13.95 -1.58
C GLU A 49 4.60 -12.76 -2.16
N LEU A 50 4.51 -11.60 -1.51
CA LEU A 50 5.27 -10.42 -1.91
C LEU A 50 6.77 -10.66 -1.78
N SER A 51 7.23 -11.29 -0.70
CA SER A 51 8.64 -11.60 -0.48
C SER A 51 9.18 -12.59 -1.49
N GLU A 52 8.41 -13.63 -1.84
CA GLU A 52 8.76 -14.57 -2.91
C GLU A 52 8.86 -13.86 -4.27
N PHE A 53 7.91 -12.98 -4.58
CA PHE A 53 7.96 -12.17 -5.79
C PHE A 53 9.19 -11.26 -5.83
N LEU A 54 9.45 -10.51 -4.76
CA LEU A 54 10.61 -9.64 -4.66
C LEU A 54 11.92 -10.44 -4.76
N ARG A 55 12.00 -11.60 -4.11
CA ARG A 55 13.16 -12.49 -4.23
C ARG A 55 13.38 -12.95 -5.66
N LYS A 56 12.33 -13.40 -6.37
CA LYS A 56 12.40 -13.75 -7.80
C LYS A 56 12.88 -12.58 -8.66
N MET A 57 12.44 -11.36 -8.37
CA MET A 57 12.89 -10.16 -9.06
C MET A 57 14.37 -9.87 -8.81
N VAL A 58 14.83 -9.97 -7.55
CA VAL A 58 16.25 -9.82 -7.20
C VAL A 58 17.10 -10.90 -7.87
N ASP A 59 16.64 -12.15 -7.86
CA ASP A 59 17.32 -13.25 -8.55
C ASP A 59 17.39 -13.02 -10.06
N LEU A 60 16.33 -12.48 -10.68
CA LEU A 60 16.32 -12.13 -12.10
C LEU A 60 17.28 -10.97 -12.42
N ILE A 61 17.38 -9.97 -11.54
CA ILE A 61 18.35 -8.88 -11.65
C ILE A 61 19.77 -9.45 -11.55
N ARG A 62 20.00 -10.35 -10.58
CA ARG A 62 21.28 -11.01 -10.38
C ARG A 62 21.66 -11.95 -11.53
N SER A 63 20.68 -12.64 -12.13
CA SER A 63 20.90 -13.58 -13.23
C SER A 63 21.14 -12.88 -14.57
N LYS A 64 20.70 -11.63 -14.73
CA LYS A 64 21.00 -10.80 -15.90
C LYS A 64 22.22 -9.92 -15.61
N SER A 65 23.42 -10.50 -15.70
CA SER A 65 24.63 -9.70 -15.91
C SER A 65 24.44 -8.87 -17.20
N THR A 66 24.57 -7.55 -17.08
CA THR A 66 24.29 -6.57 -18.14
C THR A 66 25.19 -6.77 -19.37
N THR A 67 24.62 -7.29 -20.46
CA THR A 67 25.20 -7.18 -21.81
C THR A 67 24.22 -6.62 -22.85
N GLY A 68 23.06 -6.08 -22.43
CA GLY A 68 22.09 -5.43 -23.32
C GLY A 68 21.65 -4.05 -22.82
N PRO A 69 21.20 -3.15 -23.72
CA PRO A 69 20.79 -1.80 -23.36
C PRO A 69 19.62 -1.87 -22.35
N ILE A 70 19.67 -0.96 -21.37
CA ILE A 70 18.88 -0.94 -20.14
C ILE A 70 17.36 -0.82 -20.43
N SER A 71 16.73 -1.91 -20.84
CA SER A 71 15.30 -1.95 -21.23
C SER A 71 14.36 -1.99 -20.03
N GLY A 72 14.78 -2.63 -18.93
CA GLY A 72 13.96 -2.78 -17.71
C GLY A 72 13.75 -1.46 -16.98
N ARG A 73 14.80 -0.63 -16.88
CA ARG A 73 14.72 0.69 -16.23
C ARG A 73 13.84 1.65 -17.01
N LEU A 74 13.95 1.68 -18.34
CA LEU A 74 13.06 2.45 -19.19
C LEU A 74 11.58 2.04 -19.03
N LYS A 75 11.31 0.74 -18.88
CA LYS A 75 9.95 0.25 -18.60
C LYS A 75 9.45 0.63 -17.20
N LEU A 76 10.32 0.54 -16.19
CA LEU A 76 9.97 0.94 -14.82
C LEU A 76 9.78 2.45 -14.71
N ASP A 77 10.63 3.24 -15.36
CA ASP A 77 10.53 4.70 -15.42
C ASP A 77 9.27 5.12 -16.20
N ALA A 78 8.86 4.37 -17.23
CA ALA A 78 7.59 4.56 -17.93
C ALA A 78 6.37 4.22 -17.05
N LEU A 79 6.42 3.14 -16.28
CA LEU A 79 5.36 2.80 -15.31
C LEU A 79 5.28 3.82 -14.18
N ALA A 80 6.43 4.34 -13.70
CA ALA A 80 6.49 5.40 -12.70
C ALA A 80 5.98 6.74 -13.26
N HIS A 81 6.26 7.06 -14.52
CA HIS A 81 5.72 8.25 -15.21
C HIS A 81 4.18 8.22 -15.34
N ASN A 82 3.54 7.06 -15.30
CA ASN A 82 2.08 6.93 -15.47
C ASN A 82 1.25 7.24 -14.21
N GLY A 83 1.83 7.89 -13.19
CA GLY A 83 1.05 8.41 -12.06
C GLY A 83 1.80 8.57 -10.73
N PHE A 84 3.03 8.06 -10.62
CA PHE A 84 3.78 8.07 -9.37
C PHE A 84 5.01 8.99 -9.37
N ALA A 85 5.40 9.57 -10.51
CA ALA A 85 6.67 10.30 -10.63
C ALA A 85 6.57 11.82 -10.39
N LEU A 86 5.39 12.43 -10.46
CA LEU A 86 5.22 13.88 -10.43
C LEU A 86 4.30 14.28 -9.30
N LYS A 87 4.72 15.27 -8.49
CA LYS A 87 3.90 15.92 -7.45
C LYS A 87 2.54 16.34 -8.01
N ASP A 88 2.53 16.75 -9.27
CA ASP A 88 1.36 17.16 -10.03
C ASP A 88 0.34 16.02 -10.24
N GLY A 89 0.80 14.77 -10.34
CA GLY A 89 -0.06 13.59 -10.46
C GLY A 89 -0.86 13.33 -9.18
N TRP A 90 -0.23 13.49 -8.02
CA TRP A 90 -0.88 13.29 -6.72
C TRP A 90 -1.84 14.44 -6.39
N THR A 91 -1.44 15.69 -6.67
CA THR A 91 -2.33 16.84 -6.50
C THR A 91 -3.54 16.76 -7.42
N THR A 92 -3.38 16.20 -8.62
CA THR A 92 -4.50 15.97 -9.54
C THR A 92 -5.50 14.96 -8.97
N GLN A 93 -5.02 13.86 -8.37
CA GLN A 93 -5.91 12.86 -7.74
C GLN A 93 -6.60 13.42 -6.50
N LEU A 94 -5.91 14.23 -5.69
CA LEU A 94 -6.50 14.90 -4.54
C LEU A 94 -7.58 15.90 -4.96
N HIS A 95 -7.29 16.75 -5.95
CA HIS A 95 -8.29 17.70 -6.49
C HIS A 95 -9.48 16.96 -7.10
N ALA A 96 -9.28 15.89 -7.85
CA ALA A 96 -10.37 15.10 -8.40
C ALA A 96 -11.25 14.47 -7.31
N ALA A 97 -10.65 14.02 -6.19
CA ALA A 97 -11.40 13.51 -5.05
C ALA A 97 -12.18 14.62 -4.32
N GLN A 98 -11.58 15.81 -4.17
CA GLN A 98 -12.24 16.99 -3.61
C GLN A 98 -13.39 17.49 -4.49
N ASP A 99 -13.21 17.53 -5.81
CA ASP A 99 -14.24 17.90 -6.77
C ASP A 99 -15.41 16.87 -6.75
N GLU A 100 -15.10 15.57 -6.65
CA GLU A 100 -16.14 14.54 -6.53
C GLU A 100 -16.96 14.70 -5.23
N LEU A 101 -16.32 14.98 -4.10
CA LEU A 101 -17.01 15.27 -2.84
C LEU A 101 -17.85 16.56 -2.95
N TRP A 102 -17.28 17.60 -3.55
CA TRP A 102 -17.97 18.88 -3.74
C TRP A 102 -19.25 18.70 -4.56
N LEU A 103 -19.20 17.97 -5.68
CA LEU A 103 -20.37 17.67 -6.49
C LEU A 103 -21.40 16.83 -5.75
N LEU A 104 -20.97 15.83 -4.97
CA LEU A 104 -21.86 15.03 -4.12
C LEU A 104 -22.62 15.86 -3.08
N GLN A 105 -22.02 16.94 -2.57
CA GLN A 105 -22.62 17.82 -1.56
C GLN A 105 -23.47 18.96 -2.15
N THR A 106 -23.09 19.47 -3.32
CA THR A 106 -23.65 20.73 -3.85
C THR A 106 -24.55 20.54 -5.06
N ASP A 107 -24.45 19.41 -5.78
CA ASP A 107 -25.28 19.09 -6.94
C ASP A 107 -26.21 17.89 -6.64
N PRO A 108 -27.51 18.14 -6.36
CA PRO A 108 -28.48 17.08 -6.12
C PRO A 108 -28.66 16.13 -7.31
N ALA A 109 -28.48 16.60 -8.55
CA ALA A 109 -28.62 15.75 -9.74
C ALA A 109 -27.45 14.77 -9.83
N TYR A 110 -26.24 15.22 -9.51
CA TYR A 110 -25.05 14.38 -9.45
C TYR A 110 -25.17 13.30 -8.36
N LEU A 111 -25.63 13.67 -7.16
CA LEU A 111 -25.89 12.71 -6.08
C LEU A 111 -26.93 11.66 -6.48
N HIS A 112 -28.06 12.09 -7.05
CA HIS A 112 -29.10 11.16 -7.54
C HIS A 112 -28.57 10.24 -8.63
N GLN A 113 -27.74 10.73 -9.55
CA GLN A 113 -27.12 9.89 -10.56
C GLN A 113 -26.27 8.79 -9.92
N LYS A 114 -25.43 9.11 -8.94
CA LYS A 114 -24.57 8.14 -8.25
C LYS A 114 -25.39 7.12 -7.45
N LEU A 115 -26.46 7.56 -6.79
CA LEU A 115 -27.40 6.68 -6.09
C LEU A 115 -28.12 5.74 -7.07
N ASN A 116 -28.57 6.23 -8.22
CA ASN A 116 -29.20 5.42 -9.25
C ASN A 116 -28.24 4.38 -9.84
N MET A 117 -26.97 4.74 -10.04
CA MET A 117 -25.93 3.80 -10.47
C MET A 117 -25.68 2.70 -9.42
N LEU A 118 -25.70 3.08 -8.14
CA LEU A 118 -25.55 2.14 -7.02
C LEU A 118 -26.75 1.20 -6.93
N ASP A 119 -27.97 1.74 -6.95
CA ASP A 119 -29.23 0.99 -6.89
C ASP A 119 -29.39 0.05 -8.10
N GLY A 120 -28.89 0.46 -9.27
CA GLY A 120 -28.87 -0.37 -10.49
C GLY A 120 -27.78 -1.44 -10.53
N SER A 121 -26.87 -1.49 -9.54
CA SER A 121 -25.77 -2.45 -9.52
C SER A 121 -26.25 -3.88 -9.20
N ALA A 122 -25.57 -4.87 -9.76
CA ALA A 122 -25.84 -6.28 -9.45
C ALA A 122 -25.66 -6.61 -7.96
N TYR A 123 -24.83 -5.84 -7.26
CA TYR A 123 -24.60 -5.94 -5.81
C TYR A 123 -25.86 -5.60 -4.99
N MET A 124 -26.63 -4.58 -5.41
CA MET A 124 -27.84 -4.18 -4.71
C MET A 124 -29.00 -5.15 -4.89
N LYS A 125 -29.05 -5.87 -6.00
CA LYS A 125 -30.13 -6.82 -6.33
C LYS A 125 -30.31 -7.95 -5.30
N TYR A 126 -29.25 -8.31 -4.58
CA TYR A 126 -29.25 -9.38 -3.58
C TYR A 126 -29.14 -8.85 -2.14
N SER A 127 -29.18 -7.53 -1.96
CA SER A 127 -29.03 -6.87 -0.66
C SER A 127 -30.38 -6.67 0.01
N ASN A 128 -30.41 -6.73 1.34
CA ASN A 128 -31.60 -6.37 2.11
C ASN A 128 -31.69 -4.84 2.30
N GLU A 129 -32.86 -4.35 2.72
CA GLU A 129 -33.12 -2.92 2.81
C GLU A 129 -32.19 -2.18 3.78
N ALA A 130 -31.85 -2.80 4.92
CA ALA A 130 -30.88 -2.23 5.86
C ALA A 130 -29.49 -2.06 5.22
N ARG A 131 -29.04 -3.05 4.44
CA ARG A 131 -27.76 -3.01 3.72
C ARG A 131 -27.74 -2.00 2.58
N ILE A 132 -28.88 -1.81 1.92
CA ILE A 132 -29.04 -0.77 0.88
C ILE A 132 -28.86 0.61 1.51
N GLN A 133 -29.54 0.89 2.63
CA GLN A 133 -29.39 2.18 3.33
C GLN A 133 -27.97 2.40 3.84
N GLU A 134 -27.36 1.37 4.44
CA GLU A 134 -25.96 1.42 4.87
C GLU A 134 -25.02 1.75 3.71
N THR A 135 -25.17 1.09 2.56
CA THR A 135 -24.27 1.31 1.41
C THR A 135 -24.46 2.70 0.78
N ARG A 136 -25.67 3.28 0.86
CA ARG A 136 -25.91 4.67 0.45
C ARG A 136 -25.19 5.65 1.37
N VAL A 137 -25.13 5.39 2.67
CA VAL A 137 -24.32 6.17 3.62
C VAL A 137 -22.83 5.94 3.34
N GLU A 138 -22.41 4.70 3.08
CA GLU A 138 -21.03 4.38 2.70
C GLU A 138 -20.58 5.11 1.44
N LEU A 139 -21.48 5.40 0.48
CA LEU A 139 -21.13 6.16 -0.72
C LEU A 139 -20.61 7.56 -0.35
N ALA A 140 -21.31 8.25 0.55
CA ALA A 140 -20.90 9.57 1.04
C ALA A 140 -19.62 9.47 1.90
N MET A 141 -19.55 8.46 2.76
CA MET A 141 -18.36 8.22 3.60
C MET A 141 -17.12 7.87 2.78
N LYS A 142 -17.25 7.08 1.71
CA LYS A 142 -16.13 6.70 0.83
C LYS A 142 -15.54 7.90 0.08
N ALA A 143 -16.34 8.91 -0.24
CA ALA A 143 -15.83 10.14 -0.84
C ALA A 143 -14.99 10.94 0.17
N LEU A 144 -15.43 11.03 1.43
CA LEU A 144 -14.70 11.67 2.52
C LEU A 144 -13.39 10.94 2.85
N VAL A 145 -13.48 9.62 3.10
CA VAL A 145 -12.32 8.77 3.41
C VAL A 145 -11.28 8.82 2.30
N ARG A 146 -11.72 8.88 1.03
CA ARG A 146 -10.79 9.00 -0.11
C ARG A 146 -9.96 10.28 -0.05
N ILE A 147 -10.54 11.40 0.37
CA ILE A 147 -9.79 12.65 0.53
C ILE A 147 -8.83 12.53 1.70
N GLU A 148 -9.28 11.98 2.85
CA GLU A 148 -8.43 11.77 4.02
C GLU A 148 -7.23 10.86 3.70
N ASP A 149 -7.46 9.76 2.97
CA ASP A 149 -6.42 8.83 2.53
C ASP A 149 -5.40 9.50 1.60
N TRP A 150 -5.87 10.30 0.63
CA TRP A 150 -4.99 11.03 -0.28
C TRP A 150 -4.22 12.14 0.42
N GLN A 151 -4.85 12.83 1.36
CA GLN A 151 -4.23 13.86 2.17
C GLN A 151 -3.11 13.25 3.04
N TRP A 152 -3.42 12.16 3.75
CA TRP A 152 -2.46 11.43 4.56
C TRP A 152 -1.29 10.91 3.71
N PHE A 153 -1.58 10.31 2.56
CA PHE A 153 -0.55 9.82 1.64
C PHE A 153 0.35 10.97 1.16
N PHE A 154 -0.22 12.13 0.85
CA PHE A 154 0.53 13.30 0.43
C PHE A 154 1.47 13.81 1.54
N ASP A 155 0.95 13.92 2.76
CA ASP A 155 1.72 14.38 3.92
C ASP A 155 2.89 13.43 4.22
N GLU A 156 2.65 12.12 4.18
CA GLU A 156 3.67 11.09 4.38
C GLU A 156 4.72 11.10 3.26
N ALA A 157 4.29 11.20 2.00
CA ALA A 157 5.19 11.28 0.85
C ALA A 157 6.06 12.55 0.90
N GLU A 158 5.51 13.69 1.32
CA GLU A 158 6.27 14.93 1.47
C GLU A 158 7.26 14.85 2.65
N ALA A 159 6.87 14.23 3.77
CA ALA A 159 7.76 13.95 4.90
C ALA A 159 8.93 13.03 4.47
N ALA A 160 8.65 11.93 3.77
CA ALA A 160 9.66 11.02 3.25
C ALA A 160 10.62 11.72 2.28
N LEU A 161 10.10 12.52 1.33
CA LEU A 161 10.92 13.30 0.40
C LEU A 161 11.79 14.33 1.12
N LYS A 162 11.27 14.95 2.19
CA LYS A 162 12.03 15.92 3.00
C LYS A 162 13.20 15.25 3.72
N GLU A 163 12.98 14.07 4.30
CA GLU A 163 14.06 13.30 4.93
C GLU A 163 15.08 12.78 3.90
N MET A 164 14.63 12.27 2.75
CA MET A 164 15.52 11.88 1.64
C MET A 164 16.34 13.03 1.06
N ARG A 165 15.82 14.28 1.11
CA ARG A 165 16.57 15.48 0.68
C ARG A 165 17.56 15.96 1.73
N LYS A 166 17.29 15.70 3.01
CA LYS A 166 18.19 16.02 4.14
C LYS A 166 19.32 15.01 4.25
N SER A 167 19.08 13.74 3.93
CA SER A 167 20.16 12.77 3.83
C SER A 167 21.10 13.20 2.69
N GLN A 168 22.38 13.38 3.00
CA GLN A 168 23.43 13.42 1.97
C GLN A 168 23.64 11.99 1.45
N ASP A 169 22.58 11.37 0.93
CA ASP A 169 22.64 9.99 0.50
C ASP A 169 23.57 9.88 -0.70
N PRO A 170 24.53 8.94 -0.66
CA PRO A 170 25.44 8.72 -1.76
C PRO A 170 24.72 8.08 -2.97
N VAL A 171 23.50 7.56 -2.77
CA VAL A 171 22.63 7.02 -3.83
C VAL A 171 21.72 8.13 -4.36
N LYS A 172 22.10 8.72 -5.50
CA LYS A 172 21.26 9.71 -6.20
C LYS A 172 20.52 9.07 -7.37
N PRO A 173 19.22 9.40 -7.58
CA PRO A 173 18.49 8.96 -8.77
C PRO A 173 19.26 9.31 -10.06
N GLY A 174 19.48 8.32 -10.92
CA GLY A 174 20.20 8.50 -12.20
C GLY A 174 21.74 8.54 -12.10
N LYS A 175 22.33 8.34 -10.92
CA LYS A 175 23.77 8.16 -10.74
C LYS A 175 24.10 6.71 -10.40
N PRO A 176 25.29 6.20 -10.79
CA PRO A 176 25.74 4.88 -10.39
C PRO A 176 25.75 4.74 -8.87
N LEU A 177 25.46 3.53 -8.39
CA LEU A 177 25.43 3.25 -6.96
C LEU A 177 26.83 3.48 -6.37
N PRO A 178 26.92 3.92 -5.10
CA PRO A 178 28.20 4.01 -4.41
C PRO A 178 28.92 2.67 -4.42
N HIS A 179 30.24 2.70 -4.62
CA HIS A 179 31.10 1.52 -4.81
C HIS A 179 30.91 0.41 -3.76
N LEU A 180 30.54 0.77 -2.52
CA LEU A 180 30.24 -0.19 -1.45
C LEU A 180 29.03 -1.09 -1.75
N TYR A 181 28.00 -0.56 -2.42
CA TYR A 181 26.83 -1.34 -2.81
C TYR A 181 27.14 -2.23 -4.02
N GLU A 182 27.98 -1.78 -4.96
CA GLU A 182 28.44 -2.63 -6.08
C GLU A 182 29.22 -3.86 -5.57
N ILE A 183 30.04 -3.69 -4.52
CA ILE A 183 30.72 -4.82 -3.86
C ILE A 183 29.71 -5.74 -3.17
N ALA A 184 28.69 -5.19 -2.50
CA ALA A 184 27.67 -6.00 -1.82
C ALA A 184 26.84 -6.87 -2.78
N PHE A 185 26.56 -6.38 -4.00
CA PHE A 185 25.86 -7.13 -5.03
C PHE A 185 26.72 -8.17 -5.74
N THR A 186 28.04 -8.04 -5.68
CA THR A 186 29.01 -8.97 -6.29
C THR A 186 29.59 -9.97 -5.30
N ALA A 187 29.42 -9.75 -3.99
CA ALA A 187 29.86 -10.68 -2.96
C ALA A 187 28.96 -11.92 -2.85
N PRO A 188 29.51 -13.14 -2.78
CA PRO A 188 28.72 -14.34 -2.55
C PRO A 188 28.06 -14.33 -1.16
N VAL A 189 26.79 -14.77 -1.13
CA VAL A 189 25.85 -14.74 0.01
C VAL A 189 26.41 -15.32 1.33
N SER A 190 27.47 -16.14 1.27
CA SER A 190 28.07 -16.80 2.43
C SER A 190 28.84 -15.88 3.40
N LYS A 191 29.08 -14.60 3.07
CA LYS A 191 29.83 -13.66 3.94
C LYS A 191 28.99 -12.63 4.71
N MET A 192 27.70 -12.47 4.44
CA MET A 192 26.86 -11.45 5.12
C MET A 192 26.29 -11.90 6.47
N ALA A 193 26.39 -13.18 6.85
CA ALA A 193 25.83 -13.71 8.10
C ALA A 193 26.66 -13.45 9.37
N ARG A 194 27.67 -12.56 9.34
CA ARG A 194 28.51 -12.26 10.51
C ARG A 194 28.74 -10.75 10.65
N SER A 195 27.72 -10.02 11.06
CA SER A 195 27.81 -8.82 11.91
C SER A 195 26.47 -8.08 11.89
N TRP A 196 25.52 -8.59 12.66
CA TRP A 196 24.50 -7.81 13.37
C TRP A 196 24.29 -8.49 14.71
#